data_AF-A0A2E8FLQ1-F1
#
_entry.id   AF-A0A2E8FLQ1-F1
#
_cell.length_a   1.000
_cell.length_b   1.000
_cell.length_c   1.000
_cell.angle_alpha   90.00
_cell.angle_beta   90.00
_cell.angle_gamma   90.00
#
_symmetry.space_group_name_H-M   'P 1'
#
loop_
_entity.id
_entity.type
_entity.pdbx_description
1 polymer ?
#
loop_
_entity_poly.entity_id
_entity_poly.type
_entity_poly.pdbx_seq_one_letter_code
_entity_poly.pdbx_strand_id
1 'polypeptide(L)'
;MTGVPTVVARLLVLLSVTTTLTAAGGCQSMIDATRTSTRQVMRQFRPSPIDYRDPTDESQDQWADFTREARATHTAEKDPDPWYRKLFMSEKARQTERHLGVD
;
A
#
# COMPACT_ATOMS: atom_id res chain seq x y z
N MET A 1 25.13 -59.39 -23.61
CA MET A 1 24.78 -58.47 -22.50
C MET A 1 25.60 -57.18 -22.63
N THR A 2 25.27 -56.28 -23.56
CA THR A 2 26.06 -55.06 -23.82
C THR A 2 25.22 -53.79 -24.07
N GLY A 3 23.89 -53.87 -23.93
CA GLY A 3 22.97 -52.75 -24.23
C GLY A 3 22.66 -51.81 -23.05
N VAL A 4 23.05 -52.16 -21.83
CA VAL A 4 22.76 -51.36 -20.62
C VAL A 4 23.43 -49.97 -20.63
N PRO A 5 24.72 -49.80 -21.00
CA PRO A 5 25.39 -48.50 -20.87
C PRO A 5 24.88 -47.46 -21.87
N THR A 6 24.44 -47.88 -23.06
CA THR A 6 23.93 -46.97 -24.10
C THR A 6 22.52 -46.46 -23.78
N VAL A 7 21.69 -47.28 -23.13
CA VAL A 7 20.36 -46.87 -22.67
C VAL A 7 20.47 -45.89 -21.51
N VAL A 8 21.36 -46.17 -20.54
CA VAL A 8 21.59 -45.27 -19.39
C VAL A 8 22.17 -43.93 -19.83
N ALA A 9 23.12 -43.92 -20.78
CA ALA A 9 23.67 -42.68 -21.33
C ALA A 9 22.61 -41.84 -22.05
N ARG A 10 21.71 -42.46 -22.83
CA ARG A 10 20.59 -41.75 -23.49
C ARG A 10 19.60 -41.19 -22.48
N LEU A 11 19.31 -41.93 -21.42
CA LEU A 11 18.42 -41.49 -20.34
C LEU A 11 19.00 -40.28 -19.60
N LEU A 12 20.29 -40.29 -19.28
CA LEU A 12 20.97 -39.18 -18.62
C LEU A 12 21.01 -37.92 -19.50
N VAL A 13 21.27 -38.08 -20.81
CA VAL A 13 21.22 -36.95 -21.75
C VAL A 13 19.81 -36.36 -21.83
N LEU A 14 18.78 -37.19 -21.97
CA LEU A 14 17.39 -36.71 -21.98
C LEU A 14 17.01 -36.00 -20.69
N LEU A 15 17.46 -36.49 -19.53
CA LEU A 15 17.17 -35.91 -18.22
C LEU A 15 17.89 -34.55 -18.03
N SER A 16 19.10 -34.41 -18.56
CA SER A 16 19.85 -33.14 -18.56
C SER A 16 19.23 -32.08 -19.49
N VAL A 17 18.66 -32.51 -20.62
CA VAL A 17 18.00 -31.62 -21.59
C VAL A 17 16.64 -31.14 -21.05
N THR A 18 15.86 -32.01 -20.42
CA THR A 18 14.56 -31.61 -19.84
C THR A 18 14.72 -30.67 -18.64
N THR A 19 15.72 -30.88 -17.79
CA THR A 19 16.04 -29.96 -16.67
C THR A 19 16.51 -28.60 -17.17
N THR A 20 17.32 -28.53 -18.22
CA THR A 20 17.78 -27.25 -18.77
C THR A 20 16.66 -26.48 -19.48
N LEU A 21 15.78 -27.14 -20.23
CA LEU A 21 14.62 -26.49 -20.85
C LEU A 21 13.62 -25.95 -19.82
N THR A 22 13.35 -26.71 -18.76
CA THR A 22 12.44 -26.27 -17.69
C THR A 22 13.03 -25.16 -16.84
N ALA A 23 14.35 -25.16 -16.58
CA ALA A 23 15.02 -24.08 -15.88
C ALA A 23 15.03 -22.77 -16.69
N ALA A 24 15.31 -22.82 -18.00
CA ALA A 24 15.38 -21.64 -18.84
C ALA A 24 14.01 -21.00 -19.14
N GLY A 25 12.99 -21.81 -19.48
CA GLY A 25 11.66 -21.30 -19.82
C GLY A 25 10.71 -21.15 -18.62
N GLY A 26 10.86 -22.02 -17.62
CA GLY A 26 9.97 -22.07 -16.45
C GLY A 26 10.22 -20.95 -15.46
N CYS A 27 11.48 -20.57 -15.22
CA CYS A 27 11.78 -19.48 -14.29
C CYS A 27 11.27 -18.12 -14.80
N GLN A 28 11.43 -17.83 -16.09
CA GLN A 28 11.01 -16.55 -16.65
C GLN A 28 9.48 -16.38 -16.61
N SER A 29 8.74 -17.43 -16.95
CA SER A 29 7.27 -17.39 -16.92
C SER A 29 6.71 -17.25 -15.50
N MET A 30 7.33 -17.86 -14.50
CA MET A 30 6.96 -17.66 -13.09
C MET A 30 7.25 -16.23 -12.59
N ILE A 31 8.37 -15.64 -13.00
CA ILE A 31 8.72 -14.26 -12.65
C ILE A 31 7.72 -13.27 -13.27
N ASP A 32 7.36 -13.46 -14.53
CA ASP A 32 6.40 -12.60 -15.22
C ASP A 32 4.97 -12.77 -14.67
N ALA A 33 4.57 -13.99 -14.32
CA ALA A 33 3.30 -14.27 -13.62
C ALA A 33 3.25 -13.60 -12.23
N THR A 34 4.35 -13.63 -11.48
CA THR A 34 4.42 -12.99 -10.15
C THR A 34 4.36 -11.47 -10.26
N ARG A 35 5.06 -10.88 -11.23
CA ARG A 35 5.03 -9.43 -11.49
C ARG A 35 3.66 -8.92 -11.93
N THR A 36 2.93 -9.70 -12.71
CA THR A 36 1.58 -9.34 -13.17
C THR A 36 0.55 -9.51 -12.05
N SER A 37 0.62 -10.60 -11.29
CA SER A 37 -0.24 -10.85 -10.12
C SER A 37 -0.10 -9.76 -9.05
N THR A 38 1.12 -9.43 -8.64
CA THR A 38 1.37 -8.39 -7.62
C THR A 38 0.86 -7.01 -8.04
N ARG A 39 0.99 -6.65 -9.33
CA ARG A 39 0.43 -5.40 -9.87
C ARG A 39 -1.10 -5.37 -9.81
N GLN A 40 -1.77 -6.49 -10.07
CA GLN A 40 -3.23 -6.58 -9.99
C GLN A 40 -3.72 -6.52 -8.55
N VAL A 41 -3.07 -7.25 -7.63
CA VAL A 41 -3.38 -7.20 -6.19
C VAL A 41 -3.20 -5.78 -5.66
N MET A 42 -2.09 -5.11 -5.98
CA MET A 42 -1.86 -3.72 -5.55
C MET A 42 -2.86 -2.73 -6.14
N ARG A 43 -3.42 -3.00 -7.32
CA ARG A 43 -4.49 -2.16 -7.91
C ARG A 43 -5.82 -2.31 -7.19
N GLN A 44 -6.11 -3.46 -6.57
CA GLN A 44 -7.32 -3.63 -5.75
C GLN A 44 -7.24 -2.84 -4.44
N PHE A 45 -6.05 -2.71 -3.85
CA PHE A 45 -5.84 -1.93 -2.63
C PHE A 45 -5.61 -0.44 -2.87
N ARG A 46 -5.48 -0.01 -4.13
CA ARG A 46 -5.29 1.39 -4.47
C ARG A 46 -6.66 2.02 -4.71
N PRO A 47 -7.10 2.98 -3.88
CA PRO A 47 -8.39 3.63 -4.09
C PRO A 47 -8.45 4.28 -5.48
N SER A 48 -9.61 4.14 -6.14
CA SER A 48 -9.94 4.90 -7.36
C SER A 48 -9.90 6.39 -7.04
N PRO A 49 -9.09 7.20 -7.75
CA PRO A 49 -9.05 8.65 -7.52
C PRO A 49 -10.33 9.37 -7.98
N ILE A 50 -11.19 8.70 -8.75
CA ILE A 50 -12.45 9.26 -9.26
C ILE A 50 -13.60 9.00 -8.27
N ASP A 51 -13.54 7.90 -7.51
CA ASP A 51 -14.63 7.49 -6.60
C ASP A 51 -14.33 7.78 -5.12
N TYR A 52 -13.13 8.27 -4.79
CA TYR A 52 -12.83 8.73 -3.45
C TYR A 52 -13.44 10.12 -3.22
N ARG A 53 -14.73 10.14 -2.88
CA ARG A 53 -15.36 11.33 -2.30
C ARG A 53 -14.99 11.37 -0.82
N ASP A 54 -14.09 12.26 -0.45
CA ASP A 54 -13.73 12.48 0.95
C ASP A 54 -14.94 13.08 1.68
N PRO A 55 -15.59 12.35 2.61
CA PRO A 55 -16.75 12.87 3.35
C PRO A 55 -16.36 13.98 4.34
N THR A 56 -15.07 14.30 4.46
CA THR A 56 -14.55 15.38 5.31
C THR A 56 -14.02 16.58 4.51
N ASP A 57 -14.03 16.51 3.18
CA ASP A 57 -13.79 17.66 2.31
C ASP A 57 -15.09 18.46 2.15
N GLU A 58 -15.67 18.87 3.29
CA GLU A 58 -16.76 19.82 3.27
C GLU A 58 -16.17 21.23 3.09
N SER A 59 -16.44 21.85 1.94
CA SER A 59 -16.00 23.22 1.61
C SER A 59 -16.45 24.30 2.61
N GLN A 60 -17.33 23.95 3.56
CA GLN A 60 -17.74 24.80 4.67
C GLN A 60 -17.43 24.08 5.98
N ASP A 61 -16.61 24.70 6.82
CA ASP A 61 -16.24 24.18 8.13
C ASP A 61 -17.38 24.39 9.14
N GLN A 62 -18.47 23.63 8.98
CA GLN A 62 -19.67 23.70 9.83
C GLN A 62 -19.38 23.40 11.31
N TRP A 63 -18.26 22.72 11.59
CA TRP A 63 -17.78 22.43 12.93
C TRP A 63 -17.42 23.71 13.71
N ALA A 64 -17.01 24.78 13.04
CA ALA A 64 -16.77 26.06 13.69
C ALA A 64 -18.04 26.63 14.34
N ASP A 65 -19.21 26.42 13.71
CA ASP A 65 -20.49 26.86 14.26
C ASP A 65 -20.99 25.96 15.40
N PHE A 66 -20.82 24.64 15.28
CA PHE A 66 -21.20 23.70 16.34
C PHE A 66 -20.32 23.77 17.58
N THR A 67 -19.02 24.04 17.42
CA THR A 67 -18.07 24.11 18.53
C THR A 67 -17.99 25.48 19.18
N ARG A 68 -18.63 26.52 18.62
CA ARG A 68 -18.63 27.89 19.16
C ARG A 68 -19.18 27.96 20.58
N GLU A 69 -20.30 27.31 20.86
CA GLU A 69 -20.94 27.31 22.19
C GLU A 69 -20.13 26.47 23.20
N ALA A 70 -19.57 25.34 22.75
CA ALA A 70 -18.69 24.51 23.56
C ALA A 70 -17.37 25.21 23.93
N ARG A 71 -16.74 25.93 22.98
CA ARG A 71 -15.53 26.75 23.20
C ARG A 71 -15.80 27.98 24.07
N ALA A 72 -17.02 28.52 24.08
CA ALA A 72 -17.36 29.63 24.97
C ALA A 72 -17.28 29.22 26.46
N THR A 73 -17.42 27.93 26.75
CA THR A 73 -17.43 27.39 28.12
C THR A 73 -16.03 26.95 28.59
N HIS A 74 -15.13 26.60 27.67
CA HIS A 74 -13.80 26.06 27.97
C HIS A 74 -12.70 26.90 27.34
N THR A 75 -11.75 27.37 28.16
CA THR A 75 -10.57 28.11 27.67
C THR A 75 -9.72 27.24 26.77
N ALA A 76 -9.28 27.79 25.63
CA ALA A 76 -8.39 27.10 24.72
C ALA A 76 -7.08 26.69 25.41
N GLU A 77 -6.73 25.40 25.31
CA GLU A 77 -5.48 24.87 25.84
C GLU A 77 -4.35 25.17 24.86
N LYS A 78 -3.26 25.73 25.35
CA LYS A 78 -2.12 26.11 24.51
C LYS A 78 -1.21 24.91 24.31
N ASP A 79 -0.95 24.56 23.05
CA ASP A 79 -0.11 23.43 22.68
C ASP A 79 1.34 23.65 23.17
N PRO A 80 1.91 22.71 23.97
CA PRO A 80 3.30 22.80 24.42
C PRO A 80 4.33 22.64 23.29
N ASP A 81 3.98 22.05 22.12
CA ASP A 81 4.93 21.70 21.06
C ASP A 81 4.53 22.18 19.63
N PRO A 82 4.62 23.49 19.33
CA PRO A 82 4.19 24.05 18.03
C PRO A 82 4.97 23.50 16.81
N TRP A 83 6.19 23.02 17.03
CA TRP A 83 7.05 22.48 15.99
C TRP A 83 6.59 21.10 15.51
N TYR A 84 6.07 20.26 16.41
CA TYR A 84 5.56 18.93 16.08
C TYR A 84 4.28 19.04 15.24
N ARG A 85 3.39 19.94 15.66
CA ARG A 85 2.16 20.30 14.94
C ARG A 85 2.41 20.77 13.51
N LYS A 86 3.53 21.46 13.26
CA LYS A 86 3.89 21.95 11.92
C LYS A 86 4.53 20.86 11.03
N LEU A 87 5.30 19.95 11.60
CA LEU A 87 6.12 19.01 10.83
C LEU A 87 5.49 17.62 10.67
N PHE A 88 4.70 17.17 11.65
CA PHE A 88 4.22 15.78 11.69
C PHE A 88 2.70 15.65 11.64
N MET A 89 1.94 16.72 11.90
CA MET A 89 0.47 16.68 11.79
C MET A 89 -0.04 17.04 10.40
N SER A 90 -1.01 16.25 9.94
CA SER A 90 -1.79 16.57 8.74
C SER A 90 -2.65 17.83 8.95
N GLU A 91 -3.02 18.52 7.87
CA GLU A 91 -3.91 19.69 7.93
C GLU A 91 -5.24 19.35 8.63
N LYS A 92 -5.76 18.13 8.39
CA LYS A 92 -6.97 17.63 9.03
C LYS A 92 -6.81 17.45 10.54
N ALA A 93 -5.69 16.92 11.01
CA ALA A 93 -5.40 16.80 12.44
C ALA A 93 -5.34 18.18 13.12
N ARG A 94 -4.68 19.15 12.47
CA ARG A 94 -4.65 20.55 12.95
C ARG A 94 -6.03 21.19 13.00
N GLN A 95 -6.90 20.88 12.04
CA GLN A 95 -8.25 21.41 11.99
C GLN A 95 -9.12 20.83 13.13
N THR A 96 -9.00 19.54 13.42
CA THR A 96 -9.67 18.90 14.56
C THR A 96 -9.20 19.46 15.90
N GLU A 97 -7.90 19.68 16.09
CA GLU A 97 -7.36 20.35 17.28
C GLU A 97 -7.92 21.76 17.46
N ARG A 98 -8.00 22.53 16.36
CA ARG A 98 -8.64 23.85 16.38
C ARG A 98 -10.10 23.71 16.80
N HIS A 99 -10.87 22.77 16.28
CA HIS A 99 -12.26 22.58 16.74
C HIS A 99 -12.36 22.24 18.23
N LEU A 100 -11.38 21.52 18.77
CA LEU A 100 -11.30 21.16 20.18
C LEU A 100 -10.78 22.29 21.10
N GLY A 101 -10.31 23.41 20.54
CA GLY A 101 -9.74 24.49 21.34
C GLY A 101 -8.27 24.35 21.68
N VAL A 102 -7.51 23.56 20.91
CA VAL A 102 -6.06 23.43 21.08
C VAL A 102 -5.36 24.30 20.04
N ASP A 103 -4.60 25.30 20.50
CA ASP A 103 -3.89 26.30 19.68
C ASP A 103 -2.38 26.37 19.93
#